data_AF-A0A702KVX1-F1
#
_entry.id   AF-A0A702KVX1-F1
#
_cell.length_a   1.000
_cell.length_b   1.000
_cell.length_c   1.000
_cell.angle_alpha   90.00
_cell.angle_beta   90.00
_cell.angle_gamma   90.00
#
_symmetry.space_group_name_H-M   'P 1'
#
loop_
_entity.id
_entity.type
_entity.pdbx_description
1 polymer ?
#
loop_
_entity_poly.entity_id
_entity_poly.type
_entity_poly.pdbx_seq_one_letter_code
_entity_poly.pdbx_strand_id
1 'polypeptide(L)'
;MGSNIIELAKLGHERAAELKASCGAVDARSLAQLISDLASQLEVQYVRAEESQREFRAADATINNLELKLTDMAVQLANAESKCRELAAENAAIKAMNDCLSEELRGYESDGAFEGPKMHLLWWKTETPATDDFLAEVRAQGVEMLTACRKSEWMDSYIDDAIEFAAQLRKGAAL
;
A
#
# COMPACT_ATOMS: atom_id res chain seq x y z
N MET A 1 -63.76 33.54 42.83
CA MET A 1 -62.92 33.88 41.67
C MET A 1 -62.02 35.11 41.87
N GLY A 2 -62.39 36.11 42.68
CA GLY A 2 -61.53 37.31 42.90
C GLY A 2 -60.23 37.08 43.70
N SER A 3 -60.16 36.08 44.59
CA SER A 3 -58.98 35.83 45.44
C SER A 3 -57.73 35.39 44.66
N ASN A 4 -57.90 34.52 43.65
CA ASN A 4 -56.77 34.03 42.84
C ASN A 4 -56.13 35.13 41.98
N ILE A 5 -56.93 36.08 41.49
CA ILE A 5 -56.42 37.17 40.64
C ILE A 5 -55.55 38.12 41.48
N ILE A 6 -55.92 38.37 42.75
CA ILE A 6 -55.17 39.24 43.67
C ILE A 6 -53.84 38.59 44.07
N GLU A 7 -53.81 37.27 44.32
CA GLU A 7 -52.58 36.55 44.63
C GLU A 7 -51.62 36.50 43.43
N LEU A 8 -52.15 36.24 42.22
CA LEU A 8 -51.36 36.28 40.99
C LEU A 8 -50.79 37.67 40.71
N ALA A 9 -51.56 38.73 40.99
CA ALA A 9 -51.07 40.10 40.86
C ALA A 9 -49.95 40.41 41.85
N LYS A 10 -50.07 39.97 43.12
CA LYS A 10 -48.99 40.11 44.12
C LYS A 10 -47.72 39.36 43.71
N LEU A 11 -47.87 38.09 43.29
CA LEU A 11 -46.74 37.28 42.82
C LEU A 11 -46.07 37.92 41.59
N GLY A 12 -46.88 38.49 40.69
CA GLY A 12 -46.38 39.25 39.54
C GLY A 12 -45.58 40.49 39.96
N HIS A 13 -46.06 41.24 40.95
CA HIS A 13 -45.34 42.39 41.51
C HIS A 13 -44.05 42.00 42.24
N GLU A 14 -44.06 40.90 43.00
CA GLU A 14 -42.87 40.36 43.66
C GLU A 14 -41.82 39.93 42.63
N ARG A 15 -42.21 39.18 41.59
CA ARG A 15 -41.29 38.80 40.51
C ARG A 15 -40.78 40.00 39.71
N ALA A 16 -41.61 41.01 39.47
CA ALA A 16 -41.17 42.24 38.82
C ALA A 16 -40.19 43.03 39.70
N ALA A 17 -40.38 43.02 41.03
CA ALA A 17 -39.47 43.63 41.99
C ALA A 17 -38.15 42.86 42.09
N GLU A 18 -38.17 41.53 42.10
CA GLU A 18 -36.97 40.67 42.03
C GLU A 18 -36.20 40.91 40.74
N LEU A 19 -36.88 40.95 39.59
CA LEU A 19 -36.25 41.22 38.31
C LEU A 19 -35.63 42.63 38.30
N LYS A 20 -36.35 43.64 38.81
CA LYS A 20 -35.87 45.03 38.90
C LYS A 20 -34.71 45.19 39.87
N ALA A 21 -34.70 44.45 40.98
CA ALA A 21 -33.56 44.40 41.91
C ALA A 21 -32.33 43.74 41.26
N SER A 22 -32.55 42.73 40.41
CA SER A 22 -31.50 42.07 39.64
C SER A 22 -31.00 42.87 38.42
N CYS A 23 -31.78 43.85 37.92
CA CYS A 23 -31.35 44.74 36.83
C CYS A 23 -30.14 45.61 37.20
N GLY A 24 -29.84 45.82 38.48
CA GLY A 24 -28.58 46.42 38.93
C GLY A 24 -27.44 45.42 39.14
N ALA A 25 -27.73 44.12 39.13
CA ALA A 25 -26.78 43.03 39.33
C ALA A 25 -26.20 42.47 38.01
N VAL A 26 -26.92 42.61 36.90
CA VAL A 26 -26.38 42.36 35.57
C VAL A 26 -25.63 43.62 35.12
N ASP A 27 -24.37 43.76 35.52
CA ASP A 27 -23.49 44.81 35.00
C ASP A 27 -23.32 44.60 33.49
N ALA A 28 -23.61 45.62 32.69
CA ALA A 28 -23.40 45.60 31.25
C ALA A 28 -21.94 45.24 30.91
N ARG A 29 -20.99 45.55 31.80
CA ARG A 29 -19.60 45.10 31.66
C ARG A 29 -19.44 43.59 31.84
N SER A 30 -20.15 42.96 32.79
CA SER A 30 -20.12 41.50 32.97
C SER A 30 -20.73 40.78 31.77
N LEU A 31 -21.81 41.30 31.18
CA LEU A 31 -22.36 40.77 29.94
C LEU A 31 -21.38 40.92 28.77
N ALA A 32 -20.76 42.10 28.62
CA ALA A 32 -19.76 42.34 27.59
C ALA A 32 -18.53 41.42 27.74
N GLN A 33 -18.09 41.17 28.98
CA GLN A 33 -17.01 40.24 29.27
C GLN A 33 -17.40 38.81 28.89
N LEU A 34 -18.60 38.34 29.25
CA LEU A 34 -19.11 37.03 28.82
C LEU A 34 -19.18 36.88 27.30
N ILE A 35 -19.62 37.92 26.58
CA ILE A 35 -19.64 37.93 25.11
C ILE A 35 -18.22 37.85 24.55
N SER A 36 -17.28 38.61 25.11
CA SER A 36 -15.87 38.57 24.73
C SER A 36 -15.26 37.20 24.98
N ASP A 37 -15.51 36.61 26.16
CA ASP A 37 -14.99 35.29 26.54
C ASP A 37 -15.55 34.20 25.63
N LEU A 38 -16.85 34.26 25.31
CA LEU A 38 -17.48 33.30 24.40
C LEU A 38 -16.97 33.45 22.96
N ALA A 39 -16.73 34.68 22.50
CA ALA A 39 -16.12 34.93 21.18
C ALA A 39 -14.71 34.34 21.11
N SER A 40 -13.87 34.59 22.13
CA SER A 40 -12.53 33.99 22.20
C SER A 40 -12.57 32.47 22.29
N GLN A 41 -13.53 31.89 23.02
CA GLN A 41 -13.71 30.43 23.06
C GLN A 41 -14.11 29.87 21.70
N LEU A 42 -14.97 30.56 20.94
CA LEU A 42 -15.37 30.15 19.60
C LEU A 42 -14.20 30.19 18.62
N GLU A 43 -13.37 31.25 18.68
CA GLU A 43 -12.14 31.35 17.88
C GLU A 43 -11.17 30.20 18.17
N VAL A 44 -10.94 29.88 19.44
CA VAL A 44 -10.08 28.75 19.83
C VAL A 44 -10.64 27.42 19.33
N GLN A 45 -11.95 27.21 19.44
CA GLN A 45 -12.58 25.99 18.93
C GLN A 45 -12.50 25.88 17.41
N TYR A 46 -12.66 26.99 16.70
CA TYR A 46 -12.53 27.04 15.25
C TYR A 46 -11.10 26.64 14.80
N VAL A 47 -10.08 27.22 15.42
CA VAL A 47 -8.67 26.89 15.12
C VAL A 47 -8.37 25.42 15.42
N ARG A 48 -8.83 24.89 16.56
CA ARG A 48 -8.67 23.47 16.91
C ARG A 48 -9.36 22.54 15.92
N ALA A 49 -10.55 22.91 15.46
CA ALA A 49 -11.29 22.13 14.46
C ALA A 49 -10.57 22.14 13.10
N GLU A 50 -10.03 23.28 12.66
CA GLU A 50 -9.21 23.33 11.45
C GLU A 50 -7.96 22.46 11.56
N GLU A 51 -7.26 22.51 12.70
CA GLU A 51 -6.04 21.73 12.92
C GLU A 51 -6.35 20.22 12.89
N SER A 52 -7.38 19.78 13.62
CA SER A 52 -7.84 18.39 13.58
C SER A 52 -8.26 17.95 12.17
N GLN A 53 -8.91 18.83 11.39
CA GLN A 53 -9.26 18.52 10.00
C GLN A 53 -8.00 18.38 9.12
N ARG A 54 -6.96 19.19 9.33
CA ARG A 54 -5.69 19.07 8.61
C ARG A 54 -4.98 17.76 8.95
N GLU A 55 -4.94 17.39 10.23
CA GLU A 55 -4.39 16.10 10.67
C GLU A 55 -5.13 14.92 10.04
N PHE A 56 -6.47 14.97 10.00
CA PHE A 56 -7.27 13.94 9.37
C PHE A 56 -6.95 13.80 7.87
N ARG A 57 -6.85 14.92 7.15
CA ARG A 57 -6.46 14.90 5.72
C ARG A 57 -5.05 14.35 5.51
N ALA A 58 -4.11 14.65 6.40
CA ALA A 58 -2.75 14.11 6.34
C ALA A 58 -2.73 12.59 6.61
N ALA A 59 -3.56 12.12 7.57
CA ALA A 59 -3.75 10.71 7.84
C ALA A 59 -4.36 9.98 6.64
N ASP A 60 -5.42 10.51 6.03
CA ASP A 60 -6.04 9.96 4.82
C ASP A 60 -5.02 9.83 3.67
N ALA A 61 -4.20 10.87 3.42
CA ALA A 61 -3.15 10.81 2.41
C ALA A 61 -2.12 9.70 2.71
N THR A 62 -1.78 9.50 3.99
CA THR A 62 -0.86 8.44 4.42
C THR A 62 -1.49 7.06 4.24
N ILE A 63 -2.76 6.90 4.61
CA ILE A 63 -3.51 5.65 4.44
C ILE A 63 -3.57 5.27 2.96
N ASN A 64 -3.98 6.19 2.08
CA ASN A 64 -4.03 5.94 0.63
C ASN A 64 -2.67 5.51 0.07
N ASN A 65 -1.58 6.15 0.50
CA ASN A 65 -0.22 5.75 0.08
C ASN A 65 0.17 4.35 0.56
N LEU A 66 -0.22 3.98 1.78
CA LEU A 66 0.04 2.64 2.33
C LEU A 66 -0.81 1.58 1.62
N GLU A 67 -2.07 1.87 1.31
CA GLU A 67 -2.94 0.98 0.54
C GLU A 67 -2.36 0.71 -0.85
N LEU A 68 -1.90 1.74 -1.56
CA LEU A 68 -1.22 1.58 -2.84
C LEU A 68 0.02 0.68 -2.72
N LYS A 69 0.87 0.90 -1.71
CA LYS A 69 2.03 0.03 -1.46
C LYS A 69 1.63 -1.41 -1.16
N LEU A 70 0.58 -1.63 -0.38
CA LEU A 70 0.09 -2.97 -0.07
C LEU A 70 -0.42 -3.68 -1.34
N THR A 71 -1.12 -2.97 -2.22
CA THR A 71 -1.57 -3.54 -3.50
C THR A 71 -0.40 -3.91 -4.42
N ASP A 72 0.63 -3.06 -4.52
CA ASP A 72 1.82 -3.34 -5.32
C ASP A 72 2.59 -4.55 -4.79
N MET A 73 2.82 -4.63 -3.48
CA MET A 73 3.47 -5.80 -2.87
C MET A 73 2.66 -7.08 -3.07
N ALA A 74 1.33 -7.02 -3.01
CA ALA A 74 0.47 -8.19 -3.24
C ALA A 74 0.61 -8.72 -4.67
N VAL A 75 0.69 -7.83 -5.67
CA VAL A 75 0.94 -8.20 -7.07
C VAL A 75 2.33 -8.81 -7.25
N GLN A 76 3.36 -8.20 -6.65
CA GLN A 76 4.73 -8.74 -6.70
C GLN A 76 4.82 -10.14 -6.07
N LEU A 77 4.15 -10.36 -4.94
CA LEU A 77 4.10 -11.65 -4.27
C LEU A 77 3.43 -12.71 -5.14
N ALA A 78 2.26 -12.41 -5.72
CA ALA A 78 1.55 -13.33 -6.61
C ALA A 78 2.39 -13.71 -7.85
N ASN A 79 3.11 -12.74 -8.43
CA ASN A 79 4.02 -12.98 -9.55
C ASN A 79 5.20 -13.89 -9.15
N ALA A 80 5.81 -13.64 -7.98
CA ALA A 80 6.88 -14.47 -7.46
C ALA A 80 6.40 -15.91 -7.16
N GLU A 81 5.22 -16.07 -6.58
CA GLU A 81 4.60 -17.38 -6.33
C GLU A 81 4.29 -18.14 -7.62
N SER A 82 3.88 -17.46 -8.70
CA SER A 82 3.71 -18.09 -10.01
C SER A 82 5.04 -18.61 -10.56
N LYS A 83 6.07 -17.77 -10.59
CA LYS A 83 7.42 -18.14 -11.07
C LYS A 83 8.03 -19.29 -10.27
N CYS A 84 7.86 -19.27 -8.93
CA CYS A 84 8.32 -20.37 -8.08
C CYS A 84 7.60 -21.69 -8.40
N ARG A 85 6.30 -21.67 -8.70
CA ARG A 85 5.55 -22.87 -9.09
C ARG A 85 6.03 -23.43 -10.43
N GLU A 86 6.28 -22.57 -11.41
CA GLU A 86 6.82 -22.95 -12.72
C GLU A 86 8.22 -23.57 -12.60
N LEU A 87 9.13 -22.92 -11.87
CA LEU A 87 10.47 -23.46 -11.59
C LEU A 87 10.43 -24.78 -10.82
N ALA A 88 9.50 -24.93 -9.87
CA ALA A 88 9.34 -26.17 -9.13
C ALA A 88 8.85 -27.32 -10.03
N ALA A 89 7.92 -27.03 -10.95
CA ALA A 89 7.43 -28.00 -11.93
C ALA A 89 8.53 -28.42 -12.91
N GLU A 90 9.30 -27.46 -13.44
CA GLU A 90 10.45 -27.73 -14.31
C GLU A 90 11.50 -28.59 -13.58
N ASN A 91 11.86 -28.22 -12.34
CA ASN A 91 12.79 -29.00 -11.54
C ASN A 91 12.29 -30.43 -11.24
N ALA A 92 10.99 -30.61 -11.03
CA ALA A 92 10.40 -31.93 -10.84
C ALA A 92 10.50 -32.79 -12.12
N ALA A 93 10.26 -32.20 -13.29
CA ALA A 93 10.43 -32.87 -14.57
C ALA A 93 11.89 -33.27 -14.84
N ILE A 94 12.83 -32.37 -14.55
CA ILE A 94 14.28 -32.63 -14.64
C ILE A 94 14.69 -33.80 -13.73
N LYS A 95 14.20 -33.83 -12.48
CA LYS A 95 14.47 -34.93 -11.55
C LYS A 95 13.92 -36.26 -12.05
N ALA A 96 12.67 -36.30 -12.52
CA ALA A 96 12.08 -37.52 -13.07
C ALA A 96 12.88 -38.05 -14.27
N MET A 97 13.38 -37.16 -15.13
CA MET A 97 14.20 -37.54 -16.27
C MET A 97 15.59 -38.07 -15.84
N ASN A 98 16.21 -37.46 -14.83
CA ASN A 98 17.46 -37.97 -14.22
C ASN A 98 17.30 -39.37 -13.62
N ASP A 99 16.18 -39.61 -12.93
CA ASP A 99 15.88 -40.92 -12.35
C ASP A 99 15.73 -41.99 -13.44
N CYS A 100 14.98 -41.70 -14.51
CA CYS A 100 14.84 -42.59 -15.67
C CYS A 100 16.19 -42.88 -16.35
N LEU A 101 17.04 -41.86 -16.56
CA LEU A 101 18.36 -42.04 -17.15
C LEU A 101 19.26 -42.92 -16.28
N SER A 102 19.18 -42.74 -14.96
CA SER A 102 19.95 -43.52 -13.99
C SER A 102 19.54 -45.00 -14.00
N GLU A 103 18.25 -45.31 -14.15
CA GLU A 103 17.76 -46.68 -14.31
C GLU A 103 18.20 -47.32 -15.63
N GLU A 104 18.13 -46.59 -16.75
CA GLU A 104 18.59 -47.08 -18.07
C GLU A 104 20.09 -47.39 -18.03
N LEU A 105 20.90 -46.52 -17.42
CA LEU A 105 22.34 -46.72 -17.24
C LEU A 105 22.65 -47.91 -16.33
N ARG A 106 21.85 -48.18 -15.30
CA ARG A 106 22.05 -49.32 -14.39
C ARG A 106 21.84 -50.67 -15.09
N GLY A 107 20.95 -50.72 -16.08
CA GLY A 107 20.68 -51.92 -16.89
C GLY A 107 21.63 -52.12 -18.07
N TYR A 108 22.56 -51.19 -18.29
CA TYR A 108 23.47 -51.23 -19.43
C TYR A 108 24.68 -52.13 -19.15
N GLU A 109 24.63 -53.38 -19.61
CA GLU A 109 25.79 -54.27 -19.71
C GLU A 109 26.41 -54.12 -21.10
N SER A 110 27.59 -53.50 -21.17
CA SER A 110 28.28 -53.22 -22.42
C SER A 110 29.05 -54.46 -22.91
N ASP A 111 28.41 -55.33 -23.69
CA ASP A 111 29.07 -56.25 -24.61
C ASP A 111 29.32 -55.64 -26.01
N GLY A 112 28.95 -54.36 -26.19
CA GLY A 112 29.22 -53.58 -27.40
C GLY A 112 28.23 -53.83 -28.55
N ALA A 113 27.16 -54.61 -28.32
CA ALA A 113 26.22 -55.01 -29.36
C ALA A 113 24.99 -54.10 -29.53
N PHE A 114 24.82 -53.06 -28.70
CA PHE A 114 23.61 -52.21 -28.68
C PHE A 114 23.93 -50.70 -28.70
N GLU A 115 23.06 -49.90 -29.33
CA GLU A 115 23.13 -48.43 -29.30
C GLU A 115 22.92 -47.94 -27.85
N GLY A 116 23.82 -47.09 -27.34
CA GLY A 116 23.80 -46.62 -25.94
C GLY A 116 22.47 -45.95 -25.48
N PRO A 117 22.36 -45.61 -24.17
CA PRO A 117 21.09 -45.25 -23.52
C PRO A 117 20.30 -44.16 -24.24
N LYS A 118 19.10 -44.38 -24.75
CA LYS A 118 18.42 -43.37 -25.58
C LYS A 118 18.06 -42.09 -24.81
N MET A 119 17.92 -42.16 -23.49
CA MET A 119 17.59 -41.02 -22.65
C MET A 119 18.71 -39.97 -22.57
N HIS A 120 19.99 -40.34 -22.76
CA HIS A 120 21.10 -39.37 -22.72
C HIS A 120 21.02 -38.34 -23.87
N LEU A 121 20.51 -38.76 -25.04
CA LEU A 121 20.34 -37.90 -26.22
C LEU A 121 19.20 -36.90 -26.03
N LEU A 122 18.13 -37.32 -25.35
CA LEU A 122 17.01 -36.46 -25.00
C LEU A 122 17.41 -35.45 -23.92
N TRP A 123 18.21 -35.87 -22.93
CA TRP A 123 18.72 -35.02 -21.87
C TRP A 123 19.50 -33.81 -22.42
N TRP A 124 20.41 -34.05 -23.38
CA TRP A 124 21.20 -32.97 -24.00
C TRP A 124 20.34 -31.92 -24.73
N LYS A 125 19.14 -32.28 -25.18
CA LYS A 125 18.22 -31.39 -25.90
C LYS A 125 17.14 -30.79 -24.99
N THR A 126 17.18 -31.05 -23.69
CA THR A 126 16.17 -30.55 -22.76
C THR A 126 16.38 -29.06 -22.53
N GLU A 127 15.37 -28.27 -22.85
CA GLU A 127 15.34 -26.83 -22.59
C GLU A 127 14.76 -26.56 -21.19
N THR A 128 15.13 -25.42 -20.60
CA THR A 128 14.67 -24.98 -19.28
C THR A 128 14.03 -23.59 -19.35
N PRO A 129 12.90 -23.46 -20.08
CA PRO A 129 12.30 -22.16 -20.35
C PRO A 129 11.89 -21.39 -19.10
N ALA A 130 11.41 -22.06 -18.03
CA ALA A 130 11.04 -21.37 -16.80
C ALA A 130 12.29 -20.79 -16.09
N THR A 131 13.40 -21.52 -16.12
CA THR A 131 14.69 -21.02 -15.65
C THR A 131 15.18 -19.86 -16.49
N ASP A 132 15.07 -19.94 -17.82
CA ASP A 132 15.49 -18.86 -18.73
C ASP A 132 14.67 -17.57 -18.51
N ASP A 133 13.35 -17.69 -18.38
CA ASP A 133 12.44 -16.60 -18.07
C ASP A 133 12.72 -15.97 -16.69
N PHE A 134 13.01 -16.81 -15.69
CA PHE A 134 13.41 -16.34 -14.36
C PHE A 134 14.72 -15.53 -14.43
N LEU A 135 15.73 -16.04 -15.12
CA LEU A 135 17.01 -15.34 -15.28
C LEU A 135 16.86 -14.04 -16.07
N ALA A 136 16.00 -14.02 -17.09
CA ALA A 136 15.66 -12.81 -17.84
C ALA A 136 15.04 -11.74 -16.95
N GLU A 137 14.09 -12.12 -16.08
CA GLU A 137 13.52 -11.21 -15.09
C GLU A 137 14.58 -10.69 -14.12
N VAL A 138 15.42 -11.56 -13.54
CA VAL A 138 16.44 -11.14 -12.57
C VAL A 138 17.41 -10.14 -13.20
N ARG A 139 17.79 -10.34 -14.46
CA ARG A 139 18.60 -9.36 -15.21
C ARG A 139 17.87 -8.04 -15.39
N ALA A 140 16.59 -8.05 -15.78
CA ALA A 140 15.77 -6.85 -15.93
C ALA A 140 15.64 -6.07 -14.61
N GLN A 141 15.36 -6.77 -13.50
CA GLN A 141 15.29 -6.19 -12.16
C GLN A 141 16.63 -5.56 -11.72
N GLY A 142 17.75 -6.19 -12.07
CA GLY A 142 19.08 -5.63 -11.81
C GLY A 142 19.29 -4.28 -12.50
N VAL A 143 18.83 -4.14 -13.75
CA VAL A 143 18.87 -2.88 -14.51
C VAL A 143 17.95 -1.83 -13.86
N GLU A 144 16.72 -2.20 -13.52
CA GLU A 144 15.76 -1.31 -12.86
C GLU A 144 16.27 -0.81 -11.51
N MET A 145 16.85 -1.68 -10.69
CA MET A 145 17.44 -1.29 -9.40
C MET A 145 18.58 -0.29 -9.57
N LEU A 146 19.42 -0.47 -10.60
CA LEU A 146 20.50 0.46 -10.90
C LEU A 146 19.95 1.84 -11.30
N THR A 147 18.92 1.89 -12.15
CA THR A 147 18.27 3.16 -12.55
C THR A 147 17.62 3.88 -11.37
N ALA A 148 16.95 3.13 -10.48
CA ALA A 148 16.32 3.69 -9.29
C ALA A 148 17.34 4.33 -8.33
N CYS A 149 18.50 3.71 -8.15
CA CYS A 149 19.57 4.22 -7.28
C CYS A 149 20.32 5.44 -7.85
N ARG A 150 20.24 5.70 -9.16
CA ARG A 150 21.00 6.79 -9.81
C ARG A 150 20.13 7.91 -10.40
N LYS A 151 18.85 8.01 -10.03
CA LYS A 151 17.98 9.08 -10.55
C LYS A 151 18.61 10.47 -10.35
N SER A 152 18.90 11.15 -11.46
CA SER A 152 19.42 12.52 -11.49
C SER A 152 18.82 13.24 -12.70
N GLU A 153 18.51 14.54 -12.54
CA GLU A 153 17.83 15.37 -13.56
C GLU A 153 18.53 15.43 -14.92
N TRP A 154 19.80 15.06 -15.01
CA TRP A 154 20.60 15.12 -16.25
C TRP A 154 20.69 13.79 -16.99
N MET A 155 20.04 12.74 -16.47
CA MET A 155 20.25 11.36 -16.91
C MET A 155 18.95 10.67 -17.34
N ASP A 156 17.87 11.44 -17.51
CA ASP A 156 16.54 10.92 -17.85
C ASP A 156 16.55 10.09 -19.15
N SER A 157 17.25 10.54 -20.20
CA SER A 157 17.35 9.78 -21.46
C SER A 157 18.01 8.41 -21.28
N TYR A 158 19.04 8.32 -20.44
CA TYR A 158 19.71 7.04 -20.13
C TYR A 158 18.85 6.14 -19.25
N ILE A 159 18.02 6.72 -18.38
CA ILE A 159 17.08 5.98 -17.55
C ILE A 159 16.00 5.35 -18.43
N ASP A 160 15.47 6.10 -19.40
CA ASP A 160 14.49 5.60 -20.36
C ASP A 160 15.07 4.45 -21.20
N ASP A 161 16.28 4.61 -21.74
CA ASP A 161 16.99 3.55 -22.50
C ASP A 161 17.19 2.28 -21.64
N ALA A 162 17.56 2.45 -20.37
CA ALA A 162 17.77 1.34 -19.45
C ALA A 162 16.46 0.62 -19.07
N ILE A 163 15.36 1.36 -18.92
CA ILE A 163 14.03 0.78 -18.70
C ILE A 163 13.57 0.00 -19.95
N GLU A 164 13.80 0.55 -21.15
CA GLU A 164 13.51 -0.16 -22.40
C GLU A 164 14.34 -1.45 -22.50
N PHE A 165 15.63 -1.38 -22.18
CA PHE A 165 16.51 -2.54 -22.15
C PHE A 165 16.02 -3.62 -21.17
N ALA A 166 15.60 -3.24 -19.96
CA ALA A 166 14.99 -4.16 -19.01
C ALA A 166 13.72 -4.84 -19.58
N ALA A 167 12.89 -4.10 -20.32
CA ALA A 167 11.72 -4.66 -21.00
C ALA A 167 12.09 -5.61 -22.15
N GLN A 168 13.18 -5.35 -22.88
CA GLN A 168 13.70 -6.25 -23.92
C GLN A 168 14.20 -7.57 -23.33
N LEU A 169 14.91 -7.52 -22.19
CA LEU A 169 15.37 -8.71 -21.49
C LEU A 169 14.21 -9.66 -21.16
N ARG A 170 13.08 -9.13 -20.67
CA ARG A 170 11.87 -9.93 -20.36
C ARG A 170 11.20 -10.57 -21.58
N LYS A 171 11.40 -10.02 -22.78
CA LYS A 171 10.84 -10.57 -24.03
C LYS A 171 11.69 -11.68 -24.63
N GLY A 172 12.83 -12.01 -24.02
CA GLY A 172 13.78 -12.97 -24.57
C GLY A 172 14.41 -12.51 -25.89
N ALA A 173 14.37 -11.20 -26.19
CA ALA A 173 15.04 -10.67 -27.37
C ALA A 173 16.55 -10.89 -27.23
N ALA A 174 17.17 -11.51 -28.23
CA ALA A 174 18.62 -11.70 -28.27
C ALA A 174 19.31 -10.33 -28.17
N LEU A 175 20.33 -10.26 -27.30
CA LEU A 175 21.28 -9.15 -27.23
C LEU A 175 22.11 -9.07 -28.51
#